data_AF-A0A917EKV2-F1
#
_entry.id   AF-A0A917EKV2-F1
#
_cell.length_a   1.000
_cell.length_b   1.000
_cell.length_c   1.000
_cell.angle_alpha   90.00
_cell.angle_beta   90.00
_cell.angle_gamma   90.00
#
_symmetry.space_group_name_H-M   'P 1'
#
loop_
_entity.id
_entity.type
_entity.pdbx_description
1 polymer ?
#
loop_
_entity_poly.entity_id
_entity_poly.type
_entity_poly.pdbx_seq_one_letter_code
_entity_poly.pdbx_strand_id
1 'polypeptide(L)'
;MGQDRLLEDIWMGRIRAARGGEAQALSRQLRALLPVHHVLLTTDAGDDRVTVRMDDAEMMPALPLGDVLTEELGLDVPYGALVILRDGGSAGPVSYDAGMILAEILLSVLRTGLFPMERETDALFAMAASYDRLVEASGFRHSGLDAAEFRLGLAASLGAYWSGARRAGADTCGLFDRPDFLRRPSLLRYLRALDASFTLNGAEAVPARLMLAQGGTRPFDDWMEHVGQVVSAEIGLSPRISDAKSRNSHKN
;
A
#
# COMPACT_ATOMS: atom_id res chain seq x y z
N MET A 1 6.94 9.79 -10.09
CA MET A 1 6.78 9.94 -11.57
C MET A 1 5.45 10.66 -11.93
N GLY A 2 5.46 11.64 -12.84
CA GLY A 2 4.24 12.35 -13.31
C GLY A 2 3.45 11.55 -14.37
N GLN A 3 2.15 11.85 -14.56
CA GLN A 3 1.24 11.14 -15.48
C GLN A 3 1.72 11.16 -16.94
N ASP A 4 2.05 12.33 -17.47
CA ASP A 4 2.50 12.48 -18.87
C ASP A 4 3.76 11.63 -19.16
N ARG A 5 4.72 11.66 -18.23
CA ARG A 5 5.96 10.87 -18.34
C ARG A 5 5.70 9.36 -18.31
N LEU A 6 4.71 8.91 -17.54
CA LEU A 6 4.33 7.50 -17.46
C LEU A 6 3.78 7.00 -18.79
N LEU A 7 2.90 7.77 -19.44
CA LEU A 7 2.36 7.41 -20.75
C LEU A 7 3.45 7.38 -21.83
N GLU A 8 4.31 8.40 -21.86
CA GLU A 8 5.46 8.43 -22.78
C GLU A 8 6.39 7.22 -22.60
N ASP A 9 6.67 6.83 -21.35
CA ASP A 9 7.55 5.70 -21.07
C ASP A 9 6.93 4.35 -21.46
N ILE A 10 5.59 4.22 -21.45
CA ILE A 10 4.89 3.05 -22.00
C ILE A 10 5.07 3.01 -23.53
N TRP A 11 4.75 4.10 -24.24
CA TRP A 11 4.86 4.16 -25.70
C TRP A 11 6.29 4.00 -26.21
N MET A 12 7.28 4.49 -25.47
CA MET A 12 8.70 4.33 -25.78
C MET A 12 9.25 2.95 -25.41
N GLY A 13 8.41 2.05 -24.87
CA GLY A 13 8.79 0.67 -24.52
C GLY A 13 9.78 0.57 -23.34
N ARG A 14 9.85 1.61 -22.50
CA ARG A 14 10.65 1.65 -21.25
C ARG A 14 9.93 1.01 -20.08
N ILE A 15 8.61 0.90 -20.17
CA ILE A 15 7.77 0.14 -19.24
C ILE A 15 7.34 -1.16 -19.90
N ARG A 16 7.49 -2.26 -19.17
CA ARG A 16 7.21 -3.61 -19.67
C ARG A 16 6.55 -4.45 -18.59
N ALA A 17 5.85 -5.51 -19.00
CA ALA A 17 5.38 -6.52 -18.08
C ALA A 17 6.56 -7.11 -17.29
N ALA A 18 6.44 -7.20 -15.96
CA ALA A 18 7.47 -7.81 -15.13
C ALA A 18 7.57 -9.31 -15.43
N ARG A 19 8.79 -9.81 -15.68
CA ARG A 19 9.05 -11.22 -16.03
C ARG A 19 10.23 -11.75 -15.19
N GLY A 20 10.34 -13.08 -15.12
CA GLY A 20 11.43 -13.77 -14.43
C GLY A 20 11.13 -14.18 -12.98
N GLY A 21 12.11 -14.83 -12.35
CA GLY A 21 11.93 -15.47 -11.03
C GLY A 21 11.62 -14.48 -9.90
N GLU A 22 12.24 -13.30 -9.91
CA GLU A 22 11.96 -12.26 -8.91
C GLU A 22 10.54 -11.70 -9.03
N ALA A 23 10.07 -11.42 -10.25
CA ALA A 23 8.71 -10.93 -10.48
C ALA A 23 7.67 -11.98 -10.03
N GLN A 24 7.93 -13.26 -10.29
CA GLN A 24 7.09 -14.36 -9.82
C GLN A 24 7.09 -14.48 -8.29
N ALA A 25 8.26 -14.35 -7.66
CA ALA A 25 8.39 -14.35 -6.20
C ALA A 25 7.64 -13.17 -5.58
N LEU A 26 7.79 -11.97 -6.15
CA LEU A 26 7.12 -10.76 -5.69
C LEU A 26 5.60 -10.89 -5.81
N SER A 27 5.09 -11.32 -6.97
CA SER A 27 3.65 -11.53 -7.15
C SER A 27 3.10 -12.54 -6.15
N ARG A 28 3.84 -13.65 -5.88
CA ARG A 28 3.43 -14.63 -4.87
C ARG A 28 3.39 -14.03 -3.46
N GLN A 29 4.37 -13.20 -3.09
CA GLN A 29 4.40 -12.52 -1.79
C GLN A 29 3.23 -11.53 -1.67
N LEU A 30 2.96 -10.72 -2.69
CA LEU A 30 1.86 -9.76 -2.70
C LEU A 30 0.49 -10.43 -2.64
N ARG A 31 0.27 -11.54 -3.36
CA ARG A 31 -0.98 -12.32 -3.28
C ARG A 31 -1.24 -12.89 -1.89
N ALA A 32 -0.19 -13.17 -1.12
CA ALA A 32 -0.32 -13.64 0.25
C ALA A 32 -0.65 -12.49 1.21
N LEU A 33 -0.15 -11.28 0.94
CA LEU A 33 -0.33 -10.11 1.79
C LEU A 33 -1.67 -9.41 1.54
N LEU A 34 -2.04 -9.21 0.27
CA LEU A 34 -3.12 -8.33 -0.12
C LEU A 34 -4.17 -9.06 -0.98
N PRO A 35 -5.45 -9.05 -0.60
CA PRO A 35 -6.51 -9.70 -1.35
C PRO A 35 -7.03 -8.80 -2.49
N VAL A 36 -6.14 -8.16 -3.25
CA VAL A 36 -6.48 -7.26 -4.36
C VAL A 36 -5.75 -7.68 -5.64
N HIS A 37 -6.43 -7.56 -6.78
CA HIS A 37 -5.83 -7.80 -8.09
C HIS A 37 -4.66 -6.83 -8.30
N HIS A 38 -3.56 -7.32 -8.85
CA HIS A 38 -2.42 -6.47 -9.17
C HIS A 38 -1.71 -6.90 -10.45
N VAL A 39 -1.18 -5.90 -11.15
CA VAL A 39 -0.36 -6.06 -12.35
C VAL A 39 1.04 -5.54 -12.02
N LEU A 40 2.06 -6.38 -12.26
CA LEU A 40 3.45 -6.00 -12.04
C LEU A 40 4.09 -5.55 -13.35
N LEU A 41 4.62 -4.33 -13.35
CA LEU A 41 5.39 -3.73 -14.43
C LEU A 41 6.82 -3.46 -13.97
N THR A 42 7.73 -3.48 -14.92
CA THR A 42 9.14 -3.10 -14.73
C THR A 42 9.41 -1.83 -15.52
N THR A 43 10.13 -0.89 -14.92
CA THR A 43 10.61 0.34 -15.57
C THR A 43 12.13 0.42 -15.52
N ASP A 44 12.74 0.90 -16.61
CA ASP A 44 14.18 1.14 -16.73
C ASP A 44 14.57 2.60 -16.44
N ALA A 45 13.59 3.47 -16.12
CA ALA A 45 13.76 4.93 -16.11
C ALA A 45 13.12 5.64 -14.89
N GLY A 46 12.80 4.89 -13.84
CA GLY A 46 12.11 5.40 -12.65
C GLY A 46 13.03 6.18 -11.70
N ASP A 47 12.55 7.33 -11.20
CA ASP A 47 13.18 8.04 -10.08
C ASP A 47 12.90 7.36 -8.71
N ASP A 48 11.82 6.55 -8.66
CA ASP A 48 11.33 5.86 -7.47
C ASP A 48 11.50 4.35 -7.65
N ARG A 49 11.94 3.65 -6.59
CA ARG A 49 12.14 2.19 -6.60
C ARG A 49 10.85 1.42 -6.87
N VAL A 50 9.74 1.93 -6.34
CA VAL A 50 8.39 1.39 -6.48
C VAL A 50 7.40 2.53 -6.66
N THR A 51 6.38 2.33 -7.48
CA THR A 51 5.19 3.19 -7.55
C THR A 51 3.94 2.33 -7.66
N VAL A 52 2.86 2.71 -6.98
CA VAL A 52 1.56 2.03 -7.07
C VAL A 52 0.52 3.01 -7.60
N ARG A 53 -0.30 2.55 -8.56
CA ARG A 53 -1.41 3.28 -9.18
C ARG A 53 -2.64 2.38 -9.23
N MET A 54 -3.83 2.99 -9.33
CA MET A 54 -5.05 2.26 -9.70
C MET A 54 -5.14 2.15 -11.23
N ASP A 55 -5.86 1.14 -11.72
CA ASP A 55 -6.08 0.95 -13.15
C ASP A 55 -6.93 2.08 -13.77
N ASP A 56 -7.80 2.71 -12.99
CA ASP A 56 -8.63 3.85 -13.42
C ASP A 56 -7.89 5.19 -13.42
N ALA A 57 -6.60 5.21 -13.06
CA ALA A 57 -5.81 6.44 -13.04
C ALA A 57 -5.81 7.08 -14.44
N GLU A 58 -6.37 8.28 -14.54
CA GLU A 58 -6.51 8.98 -15.81
C GLU A 58 -5.13 9.38 -16.36
N MET A 59 -4.80 8.87 -17.56
CA MET A 59 -3.54 9.12 -18.27
C MET A 59 -3.68 10.28 -19.27
N MET A 60 -4.84 10.37 -19.89
CA MET A 60 -5.32 11.47 -20.73
C MET A 60 -6.84 11.58 -20.53
N PRO A 61 -7.49 12.69 -20.92
CA PRO A 61 -8.95 12.82 -20.77
C PRO A 61 -9.71 11.59 -21.27
N ALA A 62 -10.43 10.93 -20.36
CA ALA A 62 -11.18 9.70 -20.60
C ALA A 62 -10.36 8.47 -21.06
N LEU A 63 -9.05 8.43 -20.76
CA LEU A 63 -8.17 7.29 -21.03
C LEU A 63 -7.56 6.77 -19.72
N PRO A 64 -8.12 5.69 -19.13
CA PRO A 64 -7.60 5.09 -17.91
C PRO A 64 -6.33 4.27 -18.18
N LEU A 65 -5.48 4.16 -17.16
CA LEU A 65 -4.23 3.40 -17.24
C LEU A 65 -4.45 1.93 -17.63
N GLY A 66 -5.49 1.28 -17.12
CA GLY A 66 -5.82 -0.12 -17.44
C GLY A 66 -6.04 -0.36 -18.92
N ASP A 67 -6.71 0.56 -19.61
CA ASP A 67 -6.94 0.49 -21.05
C ASP A 67 -5.61 0.64 -21.81
N VAL A 68 -4.79 1.63 -21.43
CA VAL A 68 -3.44 1.82 -22.01
C VAL A 68 -2.60 0.56 -21.88
N LEU A 69 -2.59 -0.08 -20.71
CA LEU A 69 -1.82 -1.31 -20.49
C LEU A 69 -2.36 -2.50 -21.29
N THR A 70 -3.67 -2.56 -21.49
CA THR A 70 -4.32 -3.59 -22.30
C THR A 70 -3.97 -3.43 -23.77
N GLU A 71 -4.08 -2.21 -24.29
CA GLU A 71 -3.84 -1.90 -25.71
C GLU A 71 -2.36 -1.93 -26.09
N GLU A 72 -1.50 -1.28 -25.30
CA GLU A 72 -0.09 -1.07 -25.66
C GLU A 72 0.80 -2.25 -25.26
N LEU A 73 0.49 -2.93 -24.15
CA LEU A 73 1.31 -4.02 -23.62
C LEU A 73 0.66 -5.41 -23.74
N GLY A 74 -0.60 -5.48 -24.20
CA GLY A 74 -1.34 -6.74 -24.34
C GLY A 74 -1.60 -7.43 -23.00
N LEU A 75 -1.74 -6.66 -21.92
CA LEU A 75 -1.97 -7.18 -20.58
C LEU A 75 -3.47 -7.34 -20.29
N ASP A 76 -3.82 -8.41 -19.58
CA ASP A 76 -5.14 -8.53 -18.98
C ASP A 76 -5.14 -7.77 -17.65
N VAL A 77 -5.82 -6.62 -17.60
CA VAL A 77 -5.92 -5.76 -16.41
C VAL A 77 -7.33 -5.87 -15.85
N PRO A 78 -7.54 -6.61 -14.75
CA PRO A 78 -8.85 -6.67 -14.10
C PRO A 78 -9.28 -5.29 -13.60
N TYR A 79 -10.58 -5.00 -13.68
CA TYR A 79 -11.15 -3.78 -13.11
C TYR A 79 -10.88 -3.66 -11.61
N GLY A 80 -10.43 -2.48 -11.17
CA GLY A 80 -10.09 -2.20 -9.78
C GLY A 80 -8.77 -2.87 -9.35
N ALA A 81 -7.87 -3.13 -10.30
CA ALA A 81 -6.55 -3.68 -10.01
C ALA A 81 -5.54 -2.57 -9.66
N LEU A 82 -4.55 -2.95 -8.86
CA LEU A 82 -3.39 -2.12 -8.59
C LEU A 82 -2.31 -2.35 -9.64
N VAL A 83 -1.90 -1.28 -10.31
CA VAL A 83 -0.73 -1.27 -11.21
C VAL A 83 0.51 -0.91 -10.40
N ILE A 84 1.45 -1.84 -10.34
CA ILE A 84 2.68 -1.69 -9.56
C ILE A 84 3.85 -1.58 -10.53
N LEU A 85 4.54 -0.46 -10.50
CA LEU A 85 5.78 -0.23 -11.24
C LEU A 85 6.96 -0.46 -10.29
N ARG A 86 7.86 -1.36 -10.68
CA ARG A 86 9.13 -1.64 -9.98
C ARG A 86 10.30 -1.24 -10.87
N ASP A 87 11.29 -0.56 -10.32
CA ASP A 87 12.54 -0.32 -11.01
C ASP A 87 13.26 -1.65 -11.29
N GLY A 88 13.51 -1.94 -12.57
CA GLY A 88 14.19 -3.16 -13.02
C GLY A 88 15.67 -3.20 -12.66
N GLY A 89 16.29 -2.04 -12.42
CA GLY A 89 17.69 -1.93 -11.99
C GLY A 89 17.88 -2.05 -10.48
N SER A 90 16.80 -2.18 -9.71
CA SER A 90 16.87 -2.13 -8.25
C SER A 90 17.49 -3.41 -7.68
N ALA A 91 18.75 -3.32 -7.25
CA ALA A 91 19.38 -4.36 -6.46
C ALA A 91 18.75 -4.39 -5.05
N GLY A 92 18.23 -5.55 -4.65
CA GLY A 92 17.82 -5.79 -3.27
C GLY A 92 16.84 -6.96 -3.12
N PRO A 93 16.54 -7.36 -1.88
CA PRO A 93 15.68 -8.50 -1.61
C PRO A 93 14.25 -8.26 -2.09
N VAL A 94 13.64 -9.27 -2.71
CA VAL A 94 12.24 -9.19 -3.19
C VAL A 94 11.26 -8.83 -2.06
N SER A 95 11.51 -9.31 -0.84
CA SER A 95 10.66 -9.01 0.32
C SER A 95 10.74 -7.56 0.76
N TYR A 96 11.89 -6.90 0.57
CA TYR A 96 12.01 -5.46 0.79
C TYR A 96 11.07 -4.68 -0.15
N ASP A 97 11.06 -5.05 -1.44
CA ASP A 97 10.15 -4.43 -2.41
C ASP A 97 8.68 -4.70 -2.07
N ALA A 98 8.35 -5.90 -1.59
CA ALA A 98 7.00 -6.21 -1.11
C ALA A 98 6.58 -5.31 0.06
N GLY A 99 7.50 -5.01 0.98
CA GLY A 99 7.29 -4.08 2.09
C GLY A 99 7.05 -2.64 1.61
N MET A 100 7.87 -2.16 0.67
CA MET A 100 7.69 -0.83 0.07
C MET A 100 6.36 -0.70 -0.68
N ILE A 101 6.03 -1.68 -1.52
CA ILE A 101 4.76 -1.72 -2.26
C ILE A 101 3.59 -1.65 -1.29
N LEU A 102 3.63 -2.45 -0.22
CA LEU A 102 2.57 -2.45 0.75
C LEU A 102 2.45 -1.10 1.46
N ALA A 103 3.55 -0.48 1.86
CA ALA A 103 3.53 0.86 2.44
C ALA A 103 2.90 1.89 1.48
N GLU A 104 3.27 1.88 0.19
CA GLU A 104 2.66 2.77 -0.81
C GLU A 104 1.15 2.52 -0.98
N ILE A 105 0.69 1.28 -0.83
CA ILE A 105 -0.74 0.95 -0.84
C ILE A 105 -1.42 1.54 0.40
N LEU A 106 -0.84 1.38 1.59
CA LEU A 106 -1.39 1.96 2.83
C LEU A 106 -1.45 3.50 2.75
N LEU A 107 -0.41 4.12 2.19
CA LEU A 107 -0.38 5.56 1.96
C LEU A 107 -1.40 5.99 0.91
N SER A 108 -1.64 5.19 -0.12
CA SER A 108 -2.72 5.43 -1.09
C SER A 108 -4.09 5.37 -0.42
N VAL A 109 -4.33 4.41 0.48
CA VAL A 109 -5.56 4.34 1.29
C VAL A 109 -5.74 5.59 2.15
N LEU A 110 -4.69 6.12 2.77
CA LEU A 110 -4.81 7.38 3.52
C LEU A 110 -5.17 8.56 2.62
N ARG A 111 -4.52 8.66 1.44
CA ARG A 111 -4.72 9.78 0.50
C ARG A 111 -6.13 9.86 -0.07
N THR A 112 -6.94 8.79 0.01
CA THR A 112 -8.36 8.85 -0.37
C THR A 112 -9.23 9.63 0.61
N GLY A 113 -8.71 9.96 1.80
CA GLY A 113 -9.48 10.62 2.86
C GLY A 113 -10.45 9.69 3.58
N LEU A 114 -10.20 8.37 3.53
CA LEU A 114 -11.02 7.35 4.19
C LEU A 114 -11.14 7.54 5.71
N PHE A 115 -10.10 8.12 6.31
CA PHE A 115 -10.04 8.43 7.73
C PHE A 115 -10.00 9.95 7.94
N PRO A 116 -10.62 10.48 9.02
CA PRO A 116 -10.44 11.88 9.39
C PRO A 116 -8.95 12.21 9.59
N MET A 117 -8.53 13.40 9.17
CA MET A 117 -7.12 13.83 9.19
C MET A 117 -6.47 13.65 10.58
N GLU A 118 -7.19 13.98 11.66
CA GLU A 118 -6.75 13.82 13.05
C GLU A 118 -6.54 12.36 13.49
N ARG A 119 -6.96 11.39 12.68
CA ARG A 119 -6.83 9.95 12.95
C ARG A 119 -6.01 9.20 11.89
N GLU A 120 -5.43 9.91 10.90
CA GLU A 120 -4.62 9.27 9.86
C GLU A 120 -3.40 8.56 10.46
N THR A 121 -2.76 9.14 11.48
CA THR A 121 -1.61 8.53 12.17
C THR A 121 -2.01 7.22 12.85
N ASP A 122 -3.13 7.18 13.58
CA ASP A 122 -3.65 5.96 14.21
C ASP A 122 -3.97 4.90 13.15
N ALA A 123 -4.67 5.29 12.08
CA ALA A 123 -5.07 4.38 11.02
C ALA A 123 -3.84 3.78 10.33
N LEU A 124 -2.86 4.59 9.93
CA LEU A 124 -1.65 4.12 9.29
C LEU A 124 -0.85 3.19 10.21
N PHE A 125 -0.70 3.57 11.48
CA PHE A 125 -0.01 2.73 12.46
C PHE A 125 -0.73 1.39 12.65
N ALA A 126 -2.07 1.39 12.79
CA ALA A 126 -2.85 0.17 12.93
C ALA A 126 -2.74 -0.74 11.71
N MET A 127 -2.87 -0.19 10.49
CA MET A 127 -2.71 -0.97 9.26
C MET A 127 -1.31 -1.59 9.18
N ALA A 128 -0.26 -0.80 9.43
CA ALA A 128 1.12 -1.28 9.40
C ALA A 128 1.41 -2.33 10.48
N ALA A 129 0.93 -2.13 11.71
CA ALA A 129 1.07 -3.06 12.82
C ALA A 129 0.35 -4.39 12.56
N SER A 130 -0.84 -4.37 11.94
CA SER A 130 -1.51 -5.60 11.51
C SER A 130 -0.63 -6.41 10.58
N TYR A 131 0.02 -5.77 9.59
CA TYR A 131 0.90 -6.47 8.66
C TYR A 131 2.21 -6.96 9.30
N ASP A 132 2.81 -6.18 10.21
CA ASP A 132 3.98 -6.63 11.00
C ASP A 132 3.70 -7.93 11.76
N ARG A 133 2.51 -8.06 12.32
CA ARG A 133 2.08 -9.29 13.02
C ARG A 133 1.68 -10.39 12.05
N LEU A 134 1.08 -10.03 10.93
CA LEU A 134 0.62 -10.98 9.93
C LEU A 134 1.78 -11.79 9.35
N VAL A 135 2.90 -11.14 9.03
CA VAL A 135 4.08 -11.82 8.45
C VAL A 135 4.81 -12.74 9.43
N GLU A 136 4.55 -12.62 10.74
CA GLU A 136 5.03 -13.58 11.73
C GLU A 136 4.17 -14.85 11.80
N ALA A 137 2.94 -14.80 11.30
CA ALA A 137 2.07 -15.95 11.32
C ALA A 137 2.61 -17.07 10.41
N SER A 138 2.49 -18.32 10.86
CA SER A 138 3.02 -19.50 10.18
C SER A 138 2.51 -19.68 8.74
N GLY A 139 1.39 -19.05 8.38
CA GLY A 139 0.81 -19.04 7.03
C GLY A 139 1.72 -18.44 5.95
N PHE A 140 2.65 -17.56 6.30
CA PHE A 140 3.52 -16.87 5.32
C PHE A 140 4.80 -17.63 4.96
N ARG A 141 5.07 -18.78 5.60
CA ARG A 141 6.28 -19.57 5.31
C ARG A 141 6.37 -20.04 3.86
N HIS A 142 5.23 -20.26 3.20
CA HIS A 142 5.17 -20.77 1.83
C HIS A 142 5.27 -19.68 0.75
N SER A 143 5.19 -18.39 1.11
CA SER A 143 5.34 -17.31 0.13
C SER A 143 6.81 -17.06 -0.24
N GLY A 144 7.74 -17.51 0.61
CA GLY A 144 9.17 -17.17 0.52
C GLY A 144 9.45 -15.74 0.94
N LEU A 145 8.58 -15.13 1.75
CA LEU A 145 8.75 -13.79 2.31
C LEU A 145 9.74 -13.82 3.48
N ASP A 146 10.80 -13.02 3.38
CA ASP A 146 11.66 -12.69 4.52
C ASP A 146 11.01 -11.54 5.30
N ALA A 147 10.62 -11.82 6.55
CA ALA A 147 9.93 -10.85 7.39
C ALA A 147 10.80 -9.65 7.76
N ALA A 148 12.11 -9.83 7.96
CA ALA A 148 13.00 -8.74 8.31
C ALA A 148 13.17 -7.77 7.14
N GLU A 149 13.43 -8.28 5.94
CA GLU A 149 13.54 -7.47 4.73
C GLU A 149 12.22 -6.76 4.40
N PHE A 150 11.10 -7.47 4.53
CA PHE A 150 9.77 -6.87 4.38
C PHE A 150 9.53 -5.70 5.34
N ARG A 151 9.89 -5.86 6.61
CA ARG A 151 9.74 -4.78 7.60
C ARG A 151 10.64 -3.59 7.29
N LEU A 152 11.86 -3.82 6.80
CA LEU A 152 12.75 -2.74 6.38
C LEU A 152 12.18 -1.97 5.18
N GLY A 153 11.61 -2.67 4.20
CA GLY A 153 10.93 -2.03 3.08
C GLY A 153 9.71 -1.21 3.50
N LEU A 154 8.90 -1.77 4.41
CA LEU A 154 7.77 -1.06 5.00
C LEU A 154 8.24 0.19 5.76
N ALA A 155 9.29 0.06 6.57
CA ALA A 155 9.88 1.15 7.34
C ALA A 155 10.41 2.27 6.45
N ALA A 156 11.04 1.95 5.32
CA ALA A 156 11.63 2.93 4.41
C ALA A 156 10.57 3.92 3.86
N SER A 157 9.42 3.40 3.40
CA SER A 157 8.34 4.23 2.86
C SER A 157 7.53 4.94 3.96
N LEU A 158 7.17 4.24 5.05
CA LEU A 158 6.44 4.87 6.16
C LEU A 158 7.29 5.91 6.90
N GLY A 159 8.59 5.65 7.06
CA GLY A 159 9.55 6.56 7.65
C GLY A 159 9.68 7.84 6.84
N ALA A 160 9.74 7.74 5.51
CA ALA A 160 9.73 8.92 4.65
C ALA A 160 8.44 9.75 4.80
N TYR A 161 7.28 9.09 4.88
CA TYR A 161 6.01 9.78 5.12
C TYR A 161 5.98 10.51 6.47
N TRP A 162 6.26 9.82 7.58
CA TRP A 162 6.17 10.42 8.91
C TRP A 162 7.25 11.47 9.19
N SER A 163 8.47 11.28 8.67
CA SER A 163 9.57 12.25 8.82
C SER A 163 9.49 13.42 7.86
N GLY A 164 8.63 13.35 6.83
CA GLY A 164 8.59 14.32 5.73
C GLY A 164 9.78 14.23 4.78
N ALA A 165 10.56 13.14 4.81
CA ALA A 165 11.64 12.93 3.86
C ALA A 165 11.08 12.73 2.45
N ARG A 166 11.78 13.25 1.44
CA ARG A 166 11.31 13.21 0.04
C ARG A 166 11.31 11.83 -0.60
N ARG A 167 12.08 10.88 -0.05
CA ARG A 167 12.32 9.55 -0.63
C ARG A 167 12.37 8.49 0.47
N ALA A 168 11.91 7.28 0.13
CA ALA A 168 12.01 6.12 1.01
C ALA A 168 13.48 5.85 1.40
N GLY A 169 13.71 5.60 2.69
CA GLY A 169 15.05 5.35 3.24
C GLY A 169 16.00 6.57 3.28
N ALA A 170 15.50 7.77 2.99
CA ALA A 170 16.27 9.01 3.10
C ALA A 170 16.07 9.74 4.45
N ASP A 171 15.34 9.14 5.39
CA ASP A 171 15.20 9.71 6.73
C ASP A 171 16.53 9.63 7.49
N THR A 172 16.82 10.64 8.29
CA THR A 172 18.07 10.72 9.06
C THR A 172 17.85 10.51 10.55
N CYS A 173 16.62 10.13 10.95
CA CYS A 173 16.24 10.06 12.36
C CYS A 173 16.59 8.71 13.01
N GLY A 174 16.93 7.69 12.21
CA GLY A 174 17.35 6.36 12.69
C GLY A 174 16.25 5.57 13.40
N LEU A 175 15.00 6.06 13.34
CA LEU A 175 13.84 5.39 13.93
C LEU A 175 13.39 4.20 13.07
N PHE A 176 13.65 4.25 11.77
CA PHE A 176 13.12 3.33 10.75
C PHE A 176 14.16 2.32 10.22
N ASP A 177 15.41 2.40 10.67
CA ASP A 177 16.53 1.57 10.16
C ASP A 177 16.49 0.10 10.62
N ARG A 178 15.46 -0.30 11.37
CA ARG A 178 15.40 -1.63 12.00
C ARG A 178 14.09 -2.34 11.67
N PRO A 179 14.11 -3.67 11.48
CA PRO A 179 12.89 -4.42 11.19
C PRO A 179 11.87 -4.34 12.33
N ASP A 180 12.30 -4.15 13.58
CA ASP A 180 11.40 -4.05 14.74
C ASP A 180 10.83 -2.64 14.98
N PHE A 181 10.96 -1.70 14.04
CA PHE A 181 10.63 -0.27 14.24
C PHE A 181 9.24 0.00 14.84
N LEU A 182 8.19 -0.71 14.41
CA LEU A 182 6.82 -0.56 14.91
C LEU A 182 6.65 -0.93 16.39
N ARG A 183 7.56 -1.76 16.92
CA ARG A 183 7.54 -2.23 18.32
C ARG A 183 8.38 -1.37 19.24
N ARG A 184 9.14 -0.41 18.68
CA ARG A 184 10.07 0.41 19.46
C ARG A 184 9.31 1.52 20.19
N PRO A 185 9.50 1.66 21.52
CA PRO A 185 8.90 2.77 22.27
C PRO A 185 9.31 4.16 21.76
N SER A 186 10.48 4.27 21.12
CA SER A 186 10.96 5.51 20.50
C SER A 186 10.07 5.98 19.36
N LEU A 187 9.54 5.06 18.55
CA LEU A 187 8.61 5.41 17.47
C LEU A 187 7.28 5.91 18.04
N LEU A 188 6.70 5.22 19.02
CA LEU A 188 5.45 5.65 19.66
C LEU A 188 5.58 7.05 20.28
N ARG A 189 6.73 7.34 20.92
CA ARG A 189 7.01 8.67 21.45
C ARG A 189 7.10 9.72 20.35
N TYR A 190 7.75 9.38 19.25
CA TYR A 190 7.84 10.25 18.09
C TYR A 190 6.47 10.54 17.47
N LEU A 191 5.63 9.51 17.25
CA LEU A 191 4.29 9.68 16.70
C LEU A 191 3.38 10.52 17.60
N ARG A 192 3.45 10.36 18.93
CA ARG A 192 2.73 11.23 19.88
C ARG A 192 3.21 12.69 19.87
N ALA A 193 4.48 12.92 19.54
CA ALA A 193 5.01 14.26 19.39
C ALA A 193 4.63 14.89 18.04
N LEU A 194 4.49 14.06 17.00
CA LEU A 194 4.04 14.45 15.67
C LEU A 194 2.53 14.75 15.64
N ASP A 195 1.74 13.91 16.31
CA ASP A 195 0.28 13.96 16.35
C ASP A 195 -0.23 13.76 17.78
N ALA A 196 -0.75 14.84 18.36
CA ALA A 196 -1.29 14.82 19.73
C ALA A 196 -2.56 13.97 19.87
N SER A 197 -3.22 13.64 18.76
CA SER A 197 -4.42 12.80 18.72
C SER A 197 -4.08 11.30 18.68
N PHE A 198 -2.80 10.95 18.57
CA PHE A 198 -2.37 9.55 18.47
C PHE A 198 -2.65 8.76 19.76
N THR A 199 -3.52 7.75 19.67
CA THR A 199 -4.03 7.03 20.85
C THR A 199 -3.48 5.62 21.06
N LEU A 200 -2.84 5.03 20.06
CA LEU A 200 -2.40 3.63 20.12
C LEU A 200 -1.19 3.44 21.07
N ASN A 201 -1.18 2.31 21.77
CA ASN A 201 -0.20 2.02 22.83
C ASN A 201 0.95 1.11 22.39
N GLY A 202 0.79 0.40 21.28
CA GLY A 202 1.80 -0.51 20.74
C GLY A 202 1.23 -1.39 19.65
N ALA A 203 2.12 -1.97 18.84
CA ALA A 203 1.74 -2.85 17.74
C ALA A 203 1.07 -4.15 18.23
N GLU A 204 1.37 -4.58 19.45
CA GLU A 204 0.80 -5.76 20.09
C GLU A 204 -0.69 -5.65 20.41
N ALA A 205 -1.21 -4.43 20.53
CA ALA A 205 -2.63 -4.17 20.75
C ALA A 205 -3.47 -4.40 19.48
N VAL A 206 -2.85 -4.22 18.31
CA VAL A 206 -3.53 -4.29 17.02
C VAL A 206 -3.74 -5.75 16.57
N PRO A 207 -4.95 -6.15 16.16
CA PRO A 207 -5.20 -7.51 15.66
C PRO A 207 -4.38 -7.84 14.41
N ALA A 208 -3.70 -9.00 14.42
CA ALA A 208 -2.85 -9.43 13.29
C ALA A 208 -3.61 -9.61 11.96
N ARG A 209 -4.91 -9.89 12.04
CA ARG A 209 -5.77 -10.16 10.88
C ARG A 209 -6.68 -8.97 10.52
N LEU A 210 -6.42 -7.78 11.06
CA LEU A 210 -7.22 -6.58 10.79
C LEU A 210 -7.34 -6.30 9.28
N MET A 211 -6.24 -6.47 8.54
CA MET A 211 -6.18 -6.19 7.10
C MET A 211 -6.59 -7.38 6.20
N LEU A 212 -6.88 -8.55 6.78
CA LEU A 212 -7.26 -9.73 6.03
C LEU A 212 -8.77 -9.78 5.80
N ALA A 213 -9.20 -9.39 4.60
CA ALA A 213 -10.58 -9.55 4.18
C ALA A 213 -10.93 -11.02 3.92
N GLN A 214 -12.07 -11.48 4.43
CA GLN A 214 -12.61 -12.81 4.14
C GLN A 214 -13.21 -12.85 2.72
N GLY A 215 -12.93 -13.89 1.93
CA GLY A 215 -13.60 -14.11 0.63
C GLY A 215 -12.74 -13.95 -0.63
N GLY A 216 -11.41 -14.01 -0.53
CA GLY A 216 -10.52 -14.02 -1.69
C GLY A 216 -10.24 -12.64 -2.31
N THR A 217 -9.63 -12.66 -3.50
CA THR A 217 -9.22 -11.46 -4.25
C THR A 217 -10.43 -10.65 -4.71
N ARG A 218 -10.35 -9.31 -4.60
CA ARG A 218 -11.43 -8.37 -4.95
C ARG A 218 -10.89 -7.08 -5.57
N PRO A 219 -11.76 -6.22 -6.16
CA PRO A 219 -11.39 -4.86 -6.56
C PRO A 219 -10.87 -4.02 -5.40
N PHE A 220 -9.98 -3.07 -5.70
CA PHE A 220 -9.36 -2.22 -4.68
C PHE A 220 -10.38 -1.43 -3.84
N ASP A 221 -11.42 -0.89 -4.47
CA ASP A 221 -12.47 -0.11 -3.78
C ASP A 221 -13.26 -0.95 -2.76
N ASP A 222 -13.64 -2.17 -3.12
CA ASP A 222 -14.33 -3.10 -2.21
C ASP A 222 -13.43 -3.46 -1.01
N TRP A 223 -12.13 -3.61 -1.24
CA TRP A 223 -11.17 -3.81 -0.17
C TRP A 223 -11.01 -2.56 0.70
N MET A 224 -10.99 -1.36 0.11
CA MET A 224 -10.92 -0.10 0.85
C MET A 224 -12.14 0.12 1.73
N GLU A 225 -13.36 -0.17 1.26
CA GLU A 225 -14.57 -0.06 2.08
C GLU A 225 -14.46 -0.97 3.32
N HIS A 226 -14.01 -2.22 3.12
CA HIS A 226 -13.77 -3.14 4.22
C HIS A 226 -12.71 -2.62 5.20
N VAL A 227 -11.57 -2.17 4.69
CA VAL A 227 -10.48 -1.59 5.50
C VAL A 227 -10.98 -0.38 6.30
N GLY A 228 -11.75 0.51 5.67
CA GLY A 228 -12.33 1.69 6.32
C GLY A 228 -13.21 1.31 7.51
N GLN A 229 -14.05 0.29 7.36
CA GLN A 229 -14.91 -0.20 8.43
C GLN A 229 -14.11 -0.81 9.60
N VAL A 230 -13.20 -1.75 9.31
CA VAL A 230 -12.49 -2.51 10.36
C VAL A 230 -11.44 -1.66 11.06
N VAL A 231 -10.69 -0.82 10.33
CA VAL A 231 -9.67 0.06 10.92
C VAL A 231 -10.35 1.15 11.73
N SER A 232 -11.42 1.78 11.22
CA SER A 232 -12.17 2.80 11.99
C SER A 232 -12.65 2.24 13.33
N ALA A 233 -13.20 1.03 13.34
CA ALA A 233 -13.63 0.38 14.57
C ALA A 233 -12.45 0.14 15.53
N GLU A 234 -11.30 -0.32 15.02
CA GLU A 234 -10.09 -0.56 15.81
C GLU A 234 -9.55 0.72 16.46
N ILE A 235 -9.55 1.84 15.73
CA ILE A 235 -9.08 3.12 16.26
C ILE A 235 -10.19 3.88 17.04
N GLY A 236 -11.31 3.24 17.33
CA GLY A 236 -12.39 3.84 18.14
C GLY A 236 -13.14 4.98 17.44
N LEU A 237 -13.12 5.03 16.10
CA LEU A 237 -14.04 5.84 15.33
C LEU A 237 -15.39 5.13 15.27
N SER A 238 -16.45 5.80 15.75
CA SER A 238 -17.81 5.33 15.51
C SER A 238 -18.03 5.27 13.98
N PRO A 239 -18.56 4.16 13.43
CA PRO A 239 -18.89 4.11 12.02
C PRO A 239 -19.87 5.23 11.74
N ARG A 240 -19.46 6.22 10.92
CA ARG A 240 -20.41 7.17 10.36
C ARG A 240 -21.37 6.32 9.54
N ILE A 241 -22.58 6.14 10.05
CA ILE A 241 -23.71 5.68 9.24
C ILE A 241 -23.76 6.68 8.07
N SER A 242 -23.42 6.22 6.87
CA SER A 242 -23.63 7.00 5.67
C SER A 242 -25.13 7.30 5.56
N ASP A 243 -25.54 8.50 5.95
CA ASP A 243 -26.86 9.10 5.70
C ASP A 243 -27.03 9.41 4.19
N ALA A 244 -26.78 8.42 3.33
CA ALA A 244 -26.86 8.53 1.88
C ALA A 244 -28.03 7.72 1.28
N LYS A 245 -28.95 7.18 2.10
CA LYS A 245 -30.16 6.48 1.63
C LYS A 245 -31.51 7.08 2.02
N SER A 246 -31.55 8.28 2.62
CA SER A 246 -32.83 8.91 3.03
C SER A 246 -33.35 10.05 2.13
N ARG A 247 -32.73 10.39 0.99
CA ARG A 247 -33.18 11.54 0.17
C ARG A 247 -33.81 11.26 -1.20
N ASN A 248 -33.97 10.00 -1.62
CA ASN A 248 -34.65 9.67 -2.90
C ASN A 248 -35.93 8.83 -2.73
N SER A 249 -36.68 9.05 -1.66
CA SER A 249 -38.06 8.57 -1.56
C SER A 249 -38.93 9.67 -0.96
N HIS A 250 -39.10 10.78 -1.67
CA HIS A 250 -40.28 11.65 -1.61
C HIS A 250 -40.25 12.66 -2.76
N LYS A 251 -40.82 12.28 -3.89
CA LYS A 251 -41.96 12.97 -4.53
C LYS A 251 -42.28 12.30 -5.87
N ASN A 252 -43.42 11.60 -5.85
CA ASN A 252 -44.25 11.38 -7.03
C ASN A 252 -44.79 12.71 -7.54
#